data_AF-A0A4R8QMI3-F1
#
_entry.id   AF-A0A4R8QMI3-F1
#
_cell.length_a   1.000
_cell.length_b   1.000
_cell.length_c   1.000
_cell.angle_alpha   90.00
_cell.angle_beta   90.00
_cell.angle_gamma   90.00
#
_symmetry.space_group_name_H-M   'P 1'
#
loop_
_entity.id
_entity.type
_entity.pdbx_description
1 polymer ?
#
loop_
_entity_poly.entity_id
_entity_poly.type
_entity_poly.pdbx_seq_one_letter_code
_entity_poly.pdbx_strand_id
1 'polypeptide(L)'
;MANAGLLQTSLIWVAYAVAVGFCLLAAIITTFTWQTPRDRSAIVSVVAIVSLTALLATVLLLPVDIALISSTTHASLGIKKDWATEQRIHDILQTLRIVYYSLYSFDALLCLLVIPFAYFWYEEYDEIEVEEGRSFGSRLVSALKYTLVFVVLVVILFLVGFFVPAAGSDSGANWDLDYFKRILVQNNGQKALAFALGLLVTLGTLLYIIYTAAGLALLPMSFIKSAPSISAPQLTENTAAALGQNRERQRQLEMRNAGRPEGMSSKDRRELEALIREERTLTRRERLAAEASGDGHSTIYRVWLKLCAVFRPIKLLGGILLLILSILIWVSMLITAIDKAKNSICKQRCGYILGHINIFQPINWIFLESAKAFPVDYVLMALLVLLFFSSSITGIATVGIRFLWIRIFQIRKGRTPPQALLIATVMLALIILAINYAIANLVAPQYSIYGTQTYCTAPHHPGEVPNCKDRPDYLVQCSEGLEDEALKVCTPSIMAEFLNRITITWPFFGALDFWAQFAFLGIFLVVFVTGLFRMPKLNMDDIDEDAEVDEEEGLLASTGRRFGATWQDITGRSKSKNYGTQESGHGAGSSET
;
A
#
# COMPACT_ATOMS: atom_id res chain seq x y z
N MET A 1 -19.94 35.22 12.54
CA MET A 1 -20.33 33.81 12.33
C MET A 1 -19.67 33.19 11.10
N ALA A 2 -19.47 33.91 9.97
CA ALA A 2 -18.68 33.41 8.82
C ALA A 2 -17.25 32.93 9.17
N ASN A 3 -16.61 33.57 10.16
CA ASN A 3 -15.26 33.20 10.61
C ASN A 3 -15.18 31.80 11.24
N ALA A 4 -16.28 31.29 11.82
CA ALA A 4 -16.28 29.96 12.45
C ALA A 4 -16.26 28.84 11.41
N GLY A 5 -17.00 28.99 10.30
CA GLY A 5 -16.96 28.05 9.17
C GLY A 5 -15.59 28.01 8.50
N LEU A 6 -15.00 29.19 8.24
CA LEU A 6 -13.64 29.32 7.68
C LEU A 6 -12.58 28.66 8.56
N LEU A 7 -12.67 28.84 9.87
CA LEU A 7 -11.76 28.20 10.82
C LEU A 7 -11.89 26.68 10.78
N GLN A 8 -13.12 26.14 10.79
CA GLN A 8 -13.35 24.70 10.73
C GLN A 8 -12.84 24.09 9.41
N THR A 9 -13.16 24.70 8.26
CA THR A 9 -12.69 24.21 6.96
C THR A 9 -11.18 24.31 6.81
N SER A 10 -10.55 25.39 7.32
CA SER A 10 -9.10 25.55 7.22
C SER A 10 -8.35 24.56 8.11
N LEU A 11 -8.85 24.25 9.30
CA LEU A 11 -8.30 23.21 10.17
C LEU A 11 -8.31 21.83 9.51
N ILE A 12 -9.37 21.48 8.76
CA ILE A 12 -9.45 20.21 8.02
C ILE A 12 -8.36 20.15 6.93
N TRP A 13 -8.17 21.23 6.16
CA TRP A 13 -7.11 21.31 5.16
C TRP A 13 -5.70 21.26 5.76
N VAL A 14 -5.48 21.91 6.92
CA VAL A 14 -4.20 21.83 7.64
C VAL A 14 -3.95 20.40 8.11
N ALA A 15 -4.96 19.72 8.66
CA ALA A 15 -4.84 18.32 9.07
C ALA A 15 -4.50 17.41 7.87
N TYR A 16 -5.11 17.65 6.71
CA TYR A 16 -4.77 16.96 5.46
C TYR A 16 -3.31 17.21 5.05
N ALA A 17 -2.84 18.46 5.05
CA ALA A 17 -1.45 18.79 4.72
C ALA A 17 -0.45 18.11 5.67
N VAL A 18 -0.76 18.08 6.97
CA VAL A 18 0.05 17.36 7.98
C VAL A 18 0.05 15.85 7.70
N ALA A 19 -1.11 15.26 7.37
CA ALA A 19 -1.20 13.85 7.02
C ALA A 19 -0.36 13.51 5.78
N VAL A 20 -0.38 14.34 4.73
CA VAL A 20 0.47 14.19 3.54
C VAL A 20 1.96 14.26 3.91
N GLY A 21 2.35 15.13 4.85
CA GLY A 21 3.71 15.16 5.40
C GLY A 21 4.13 13.84 6.06
N PHE A 22 3.24 13.22 6.84
CA PHE A 22 3.48 11.88 7.38
C PHE A 22 3.53 10.80 6.30
N CYS A 23 2.70 10.90 5.25
CA CYS A 23 2.76 9.99 4.10
C CYS A 23 4.08 10.08 3.35
N LEU A 24 4.65 11.28 3.20
CA LEU A 24 5.97 11.46 2.60
C LEU A 24 7.05 10.75 3.44
N LEU A 25 7.03 10.94 4.76
CA LEU A 25 7.95 10.24 5.67
C LEU A 25 7.78 8.72 5.57
N ALA A 26 6.55 8.23 5.55
CA ALA A 26 6.25 6.81 5.40
C ALA A 26 6.71 6.26 4.04
N ALA A 27 6.54 7.01 2.96
CA ALA A 27 6.99 6.64 1.61
C ALA A 27 8.52 6.56 1.53
N ILE A 28 9.24 7.52 2.13
CA ILE A 28 10.70 7.51 2.25
C ILE A 28 11.16 6.27 3.01
N ILE A 29 10.62 6.04 4.20
CA ILE A 29 10.98 4.88 5.03
C ILE A 29 10.69 3.58 4.29
N THR A 30 9.52 3.45 3.68
CA THR A 30 9.12 2.23 2.96
C THR A 30 10.04 1.95 1.77
N THR A 31 10.35 2.97 0.97
CA THR A 31 11.25 2.84 -0.18
C THR A 31 12.62 2.34 0.24
N PHE A 32 13.25 2.98 1.23
CA PHE A 32 14.61 2.60 1.66
C PHE A 32 14.68 1.32 2.48
N THR A 33 13.58 0.93 3.14
CA THR A 33 13.54 -0.33 3.90
C THR A 33 13.33 -1.54 3.00
N TRP A 34 12.72 -1.38 1.82
CA TRP A 34 12.43 -2.48 0.91
C TRP A 34 13.50 -2.61 -0.17
N GLN A 35 13.98 -1.49 -0.72
CA GLN A 35 14.96 -1.46 -1.80
C GLN A 35 16.32 -2.06 -1.40
N THR A 36 16.89 -2.90 -2.28
CA THR A 36 18.24 -3.44 -2.14
C THR A 36 19.27 -2.30 -2.04
N PRO A 37 20.14 -2.26 -1.01
CA PRO A 37 21.13 -1.19 -0.85
C PRO A 37 22.13 -1.03 -1.99
N ARG A 38 22.50 -2.15 -2.63
CA ARG A 38 23.50 -2.19 -3.72
C ARG A 38 23.02 -1.49 -4.98
N ASP A 39 21.81 -1.79 -5.43
CA ASP A 39 21.30 -1.37 -6.74
C ASP A 39 20.51 -0.05 -6.69
N ARG A 40 20.82 0.81 -5.71
CA ARG A 40 20.04 2.04 -5.49
C ARG A 40 20.26 3.06 -6.62
N SER A 41 19.24 3.24 -7.45
CA SER A 41 19.16 4.37 -8.38
C SER A 41 18.40 5.53 -7.76
N ALA A 42 19.03 6.71 -7.71
CA ALA A 42 18.41 7.92 -7.17
C ALA A 42 17.12 8.30 -7.92
N ILE A 43 17.09 8.14 -9.25
CA ILE A 43 15.91 8.44 -10.08
C ILE A 43 14.76 7.51 -9.70
N VAL A 44 15.03 6.21 -9.59
CA VAL A 44 14.01 5.21 -9.25
C VAL A 44 13.46 5.45 -7.84
N SER A 45 14.34 5.70 -6.86
CA SER A 45 13.92 5.98 -5.48
C SER A 45 13.09 7.26 -5.39
N VAL A 46 13.47 8.34 -6.10
CA VAL A 46 12.69 9.60 -6.13
C VAL A 46 11.32 9.38 -6.76
N VAL A 47 11.25 8.71 -7.92
CA VAL A 47 9.98 8.43 -8.59
C VAL A 47 9.08 7.54 -7.73
N ALA A 48 9.64 6.53 -7.06
CA ALA A 48 8.89 5.67 -6.15
C ALA A 48 8.36 6.45 -4.94
N ILE A 49 9.17 7.31 -4.30
CA ILE A 49 8.77 8.12 -3.15
C ILE A 49 7.66 9.11 -3.54
N VAL A 50 7.84 9.84 -4.65
CA VAL A 50 6.84 10.80 -5.15
C VAL A 50 5.53 10.09 -5.48
N SER A 51 5.62 8.93 -6.15
CA SER A 51 4.43 8.15 -6.50
C SER A 51 3.70 7.60 -5.29
N LEU A 52 4.41 6.98 -4.34
CA LEU A 52 3.80 6.49 -3.10
C LEU A 52 3.19 7.63 -2.26
N THR A 53 3.83 8.80 -2.23
CA THR A 53 3.29 9.96 -1.51
C THR A 53 2.03 10.49 -2.18
N ALA A 54 2.03 10.62 -3.51
CA ALA A 54 0.87 11.06 -4.27
C ALA A 54 -0.31 10.10 -4.04
N LEU A 55 -0.07 8.79 -4.17
CA LEU A 55 -1.06 7.74 -3.93
C LEU A 55 -1.64 7.77 -2.53
N LEU A 56 -0.81 7.93 -1.50
CA LEU A 56 -1.30 8.03 -0.12
C LEU A 56 -2.10 9.33 0.10
N ALA A 57 -1.69 10.43 -0.53
CA ALA A 57 -2.44 11.69 -0.48
C ALA A 57 -3.82 11.54 -1.14
N THR A 58 -3.92 10.89 -2.30
CA THR A 58 -5.19 10.69 -3.01
C THR A 58 -6.16 9.84 -2.22
N VAL A 59 -5.64 8.80 -1.59
CA VAL A 59 -6.37 7.89 -0.71
C VAL A 59 -6.87 8.57 0.56
N LEU A 60 -6.05 9.40 1.20
CA LEU A 60 -6.43 10.15 2.40
C LEU A 60 -7.32 11.36 2.12
N LEU A 61 -7.60 11.68 0.86
CA LEU A 61 -8.55 12.73 0.51
C LEU A 61 -10.00 12.32 0.79
N LEU A 62 -10.33 11.03 0.77
CA LEU A 62 -11.68 10.54 1.06
C LEU A 62 -12.20 10.96 2.45
N PRO A 63 -11.50 10.73 3.58
CA PRO A 63 -11.96 11.22 4.88
C PRO A 63 -12.06 12.75 4.95
N VAL A 64 -11.23 13.48 4.20
CA VAL A 64 -11.27 14.95 4.13
C VAL A 64 -12.51 15.45 3.39
N ASP A 65 -12.86 14.81 2.27
CA ASP A 65 -14.07 15.05 1.50
C ASP A 65 -15.32 14.85 2.39
N ILE A 66 -15.40 13.71 3.08
CA ILE A 66 -16.48 13.39 4.01
C ILE A 66 -16.55 14.43 5.15
N ALA A 67 -15.41 14.83 5.72
CA ALA A 67 -15.37 15.81 6.81
C ALA A 67 -15.84 17.20 6.36
N LEU A 68 -15.43 17.64 5.18
CA LEU A 68 -15.82 18.93 4.64
C LEU A 68 -17.33 18.99 4.36
N ILE A 69 -17.90 17.99 3.68
CA ILE A 69 -19.35 17.97 3.41
C ILE A 69 -20.17 17.82 4.70
N SER A 70 -19.74 16.97 5.63
CA SER A 70 -20.42 16.74 6.91
C SER A 70 -20.43 18.00 7.77
N SER A 71 -19.38 18.81 7.70
CA SER A 71 -19.28 20.06 8.44
C SER A 71 -20.36 21.09 8.06
N THR A 72 -20.99 20.97 6.89
CA THR A 72 -21.96 21.95 6.35
C THR A 72 -23.37 21.81 6.93
N THR A 73 -23.68 20.72 7.65
CA THR A 73 -25.03 20.44 8.18
C THR A 73 -25.06 20.38 9.71
N HIS A 74 -26.22 20.68 10.28
CA HIS A 74 -26.56 20.35 11.66
C HIS A 74 -27.26 18.99 11.70
N ALA A 75 -26.50 17.94 11.98
CA ALA A 75 -27.02 16.56 11.98
C ALA A 75 -28.19 16.32 12.96
N SER A 76 -28.30 17.10 14.03
CA SER A 76 -29.42 16.98 14.99
C SER A 76 -30.70 17.70 14.55
N LEU A 77 -30.59 18.67 13.64
CA LEU A 77 -31.71 19.50 13.20
C LEU A 77 -32.20 19.15 11.79
N GLY A 78 -31.33 18.52 10.99
CA GLY A 78 -31.61 18.19 9.59
C GLY A 78 -31.58 19.40 8.65
N ILE A 79 -30.80 20.44 8.99
CA ILE A 79 -30.68 21.69 8.22
C ILE A 79 -29.21 22.04 7.93
N LYS A 80 -28.96 22.84 6.89
CA LYS A 80 -27.63 23.45 6.66
C LYS A 80 -27.28 24.45 7.76
N LYS A 81 -26.00 24.59 8.08
CA LYS A 81 -25.51 25.62 9.03
C LYS A 81 -25.65 27.01 8.41
N ASP A 82 -25.84 28.03 9.24
CA ASP A 82 -26.04 29.43 8.78
C ASP A 82 -24.91 29.97 7.90
N TRP A 83 -23.67 29.50 8.11
CA TRP A 83 -22.51 29.92 7.30
C TRP A 83 -22.39 29.14 5.99
N ALA A 84 -23.06 27.99 5.86
CA ALA A 84 -23.00 27.10 4.70
C ALA A 84 -24.02 27.55 3.64
N THR A 85 -23.84 28.78 3.13
CA THR A 85 -24.64 29.29 2.01
C THR A 85 -24.33 28.51 0.72
N GLU A 86 -25.25 28.54 -0.26
CA GLU A 86 -25.08 27.84 -1.54
C GLU A 86 -23.75 28.19 -2.24
N GLN A 87 -23.37 29.47 -2.22
CA GLN A 87 -22.09 29.94 -2.77
C GLN A 87 -20.90 29.31 -2.04
N ARG A 88 -20.93 29.24 -0.70
CA ARG A 88 -19.84 28.64 0.08
C ARG A 88 -19.72 27.14 -0.13
N ILE A 89 -20.85 26.44 -0.22
CA ILE A 89 -20.87 25.01 -0.54
C ILE A 89 -20.29 24.81 -1.94
N HIS A 90 -20.65 25.66 -2.91
CA HIS A 90 -20.08 25.61 -4.25
C HIS A 90 -18.56 25.79 -4.25
N ASP A 91 -18.03 26.79 -3.52
CA ASP A 91 -16.59 27.03 -3.40
C ASP A 91 -15.85 25.81 -2.80
N ILE A 92 -16.42 25.19 -1.76
CA ILE A 92 -15.85 23.99 -1.11
C ILE A 92 -15.82 22.82 -2.10
N LEU A 93 -16.94 22.53 -2.75
CA LEU A 93 -17.06 21.44 -3.71
C LEU A 93 -16.15 21.68 -4.94
N GLN A 94 -16.04 22.92 -5.41
CA GLN A 94 -15.14 23.28 -6.50
C GLN A 94 -13.67 23.08 -6.11
N THR A 95 -13.29 23.50 -4.89
CA THR A 95 -11.93 23.29 -4.37
C THR A 95 -11.61 21.80 -4.27
N LEU A 96 -12.50 21.00 -3.66
CA LEU A 96 -12.36 19.54 -3.58
C LEU A 96 -12.24 18.92 -4.97
N ARG A 97 -13.09 19.32 -5.91
CA ARG A 97 -13.06 18.85 -7.29
C ARG A 97 -11.72 19.15 -7.97
N ILE A 98 -11.19 20.36 -7.82
CA ILE A 98 -9.88 20.73 -8.35
C ILE A 98 -8.79 19.83 -7.77
N VAL A 99 -8.78 19.63 -6.44
CA VAL A 99 -7.78 18.80 -5.77
C VAL A 99 -7.87 17.34 -6.23
N TYR A 100 -9.07 16.76 -6.30
CA TYR A 100 -9.27 15.40 -6.83
C TYR A 100 -8.78 15.26 -8.27
N TYR A 101 -9.19 16.17 -9.17
CA TYR A 101 -8.74 16.10 -10.57
C TYR A 101 -7.23 16.29 -10.69
N SER A 102 -6.62 17.19 -9.91
CA SER A 102 -5.16 17.38 -9.95
C SER A 102 -4.42 16.13 -9.48
N LEU A 103 -4.89 15.51 -8.39
CA LEU A 103 -4.25 14.36 -7.80
C LEU A 103 -4.42 13.10 -8.66
N TYR A 104 -5.64 12.82 -9.15
CA TYR A 104 -5.86 11.70 -10.05
C TYR A 104 -5.13 11.86 -11.38
N SER A 105 -5.07 13.07 -11.93
CA SER A 105 -4.29 13.32 -13.16
C SER A 105 -2.80 13.15 -12.91
N PHE A 106 -2.31 13.56 -11.74
CA PHE A 106 -0.91 13.38 -11.36
C PHE A 106 -0.57 11.90 -11.15
N ASP A 107 -1.42 11.13 -10.46
CA ASP A 107 -1.26 9.67 -10.31
C ASP A 107 -1.28 8.96 -11.67
N ALA A 108 -2.20 9.35 -12.57
CA ALA A 108 -2.26 8.79 -13.92
C ALA A 108 -1.00 9.11 -14.74
N LEU A 109 -0.51 10.35 -14.65
CA LEU A 109 0.75 10.77 -15.28
C LEU A 109 1.94 9.96 -14.76
N LEU A 110 2.01 9.78 -13.44
CA LEU A 110 3.06 9.00 -12.80
C LEU A 110 3.00 7.53 -13.24
N CYS A 111 1.82 6.91 -13.20
CA CYS A 111 1.65 5.49 -13.53
C CYS A 111 1.83 5.17 -15.01
N LEU A 112 1.35 6.03 -15.90
CA LEU A 112 1.34 5.75 -17.34
C LEU A 112 2.59 6.26 -18.04
N LEU A 113 3.25 7.32 -17.55
CA LEU A 113 4.42 7.90 -18.24
C LEU A 113 5.69 7.89 -17.38
N VAL A 114 5.66 8.43 -16.17
CA VAL A 114 6.89 8.65 -15.38
C VAL A 114 7.49 7.35 -14.86
N ILE A 115 6.67 6.43 -14.34
CA ILE A 115 7.14 5.14 -13.83
C ILE A 115 7.67 4.25 -14.97
N PRO A 116 6.96 4.08 -16.11
CA PRO A 116 7.52 3.37 -17.26
C PRO A 116 8.83 3.98 -17.75
N PHE A 117 8.94 5.32 -17.77
CA PHE A 117 10.19 5.99 -18.10
C PHE A 117 11.31 5.63 -17.12
N ALA A 118 11.05 5.72 -15.81
CA ALA A 118 12.03 5.38 -14.79
C ALA A 118 12.44 3.89 -14.85
N TYR A 119 11.50 3.02 -15.21
CA TYR A 119 11.76 1.59 -15.43
C TYR A 119 12.73 1.37 -16.59
N PHE A 120 12.40 1.85 -17.79
CA PHE A 120 13.27 1.66 -18.97
C PHE A 120 14.59 2.42 -18.85
N TRP A 121 14.58 3.57 -18.18
CA TRP A 121 15.80 4.31 -17.87
C TRP A 121 16.75 3.47 -17.01
N TYR A 122 16.22 2.76 -16.02
CA TYR A 122 17.00 1.88 -15.15
C TYR A 122 17.42 0.58 -15.85
N GLU A 123 16.57 -0.03 -16.66
CA GLU A 123 16.92 -1.23 -17.45
C GLU A 123 18.06 -0.97 -18.44
N GLU A 124 18.08 0.19 -19.10
CA GLU A 124 19.16 0.58 -20.01
C GLU A 124 20.46 0.95 -19.27
N TYR A 125 20.52 0.78 -17.95
CA TYR A 125 21.75 0.98 -17.20
C TYR A 125 22.63 -0.26 -17.28
N ASP A 126 23.59 -0.24 -18.19
CA ASP A 126 24.70 -1.20 -18.20
C ASP A 126 25.97 -0.50 -17.69
N GLU A 127 26.57 -1.04 -16.63
CA GLU A 127 27.82 -0.52 -16.05
C GLU A 127 28.98 -0.57 -17.07
N ILE A 128 28.98 -1.57 -17.95
CA ILE A 128 30.03 -1.79 -18.95
C ILE A 128 29.92 -0.75 -20.07
N GLU A 129 28.71 -0.49 -20.58
CA GLU A 129 28.50 0.48 -21.66
C GLU A 129 28.74 1.94 -21.22
N VAL A 130 28.55 2.23 -19.93
CA VAL A 130 28.87 3.55 -19.35
C VAL A 130 30.38 3.75 -19.26
N GLU A 131 31.14 2.70 -18.89
CA GLU A 131 32.61 2.73 -18.95
C GLU A 131 33.13 2.84 -20.40
N GLU A 132 32.41 2.30 -21.38
CA GLU A 132 32.69 2.45 -22.82
C GLU A 132 32.28 3.82 -23.42
N GLY A 133 31.78 4.75 -22.60
CA GLY A 133 31.57 6.14 -22.99
C GLY A 133 30.22 6.46 -23.66
N ARG A 134 29.19 5.64 -23.43
CA ARG A 134 27.83 5.92 -23.93
C ARG A 134 27.31 7.26 -23.41
N SER A 135 26.89 8.15 -24.31
CA SER A 135 26.41 9.48 -23.95
C SER A 135 25.04 9.44 -23.24
N PHE A 136 24.84 10.29 -22.23
CA PHE A 136 23.56 10.46 -21.51
C PHE A 136 22.37 10.67 -22.47
N GLY A 137 22.59 11.41 -23.56
CA GLY A 137 21.56 11.67 -24.57
C GLY A 137 21.09 10.41 -25.30
N SER A 138 22.00 9.47 -25.60
CA SER A 138 21.61 8.22 -26.26
C SER A 138 20.73 7.33 -25.37
N ARG A 139 21.00 7.31 -24.06
CA ARG A 139 20.18 6.60 -23.07
C ARG A 139 18.80 7.23 -22.93
N LEU A 140 18.74 8.55 -22.92
CA LEU A 140 17.47 9.29 -22.86
C LEU A 140 16.59 9.01 -24.08
N VAL A 141 17.18 8.99 -25.27
CA VAL A 141 16.45 8.64 -26.50
C VAL A 141 15.98 7.17 -26.47
N SER A 142 16.81 6.24 -25.98
CA SER A 142 16.44 4.82 -25.86
C SER A 142 15.25 4.65 -24.90
N ALA A 143 15.34 5.21 -23.69
CA ALA A 143 14.25 5.16 -22.72
C ALA A 143 12.96 5.81 -23.25
N LEU A 144 13.06 6.98 -23.89
CA LEU A 144 11.90 7.66 -24.49
C LEU A 144 11.23 6.81 -25.58
N LYS A 145 12.02 6.15 -26.43
CA LYS A 145 11.51 5.27 -27.48
C LYS A 145 10.62 4.16 -26.91
N TYR A 146 11.04 3.52 -25.82
CA TYR A 146 10.25 2.47 -25.18
C TYR A 146 9.03 3.02 -24.45
N THR A 147 9.11 4.22 -23.86
CA THR A 147 7.94 4.86 -23.23
C THR A 147 6.88 5.32 -24.21
N LEU A 148 7.22 5.50 -25.49
CA LEU A 148 6.27 5.90 -26.53
C LEU A 148 5.08 4.92 -26.62
N VAL A 149 5.29 3.64 -26.31
CA VAL A 149 4.22 2.62 -26.29
C VAL A 149 3.11 3.00 -25.30
N PHE A 150 3.47 3.56 -24.14
CA PHE A 150 2.51 4.01 -23.15
C PHE A 150 1.80 5.30 -23.56
N VAL A 151 2.47 6.20 -24.26
CA VAL A 151 1.83 7.38 -24.85
C VAL A 151 0.78 6.95 -25.88
N VAL A 152 1.13 6.00 -26.76
CA VAL A 152 0.20 5.43 -27.73
C VAL A 152 -0.99 4.75 -27.03
N LEU A 153 -0.74 4.00 -25.95
CA LEU A 153 -1.79 3.40 -25.13
C LEU A 153 -2.75 4.48 -24.58
N VAL A 154 -2.24 5.57 -24.01
CA VAL A 154 -3.07 6.69 -23.51
C VAL A 154 -3.93 7.27 -24.63
N VAL A 155 -3.34 7.54 -25.80
CA VAL A 155 -4.08 8.05 -26.97
C VAL A 155 -5.19 7.10 -27.38
N ILE A 156 -4.92 5.79 -27.46
CA ILE A 156 -5.93 4.77 -27.79
C ILE A 156 -7.07 4.78 -26.77
N LEU A 157 -6.76 4.82 -25.46
CA LEU A 157 -7.78 4.83 -24.40
C LEU A 157 -8.71 6.05 -24.52
N PHE A 158 -8.15 7.24 -24.78
CA PHE A 158 -8.95 8.44 -24.98
C PHE A 158 -9.78 8.40 -26.26
N LEU A 159 -9.22 7.88 -27.37
CA LEU A 159 -9.97 7.73 -28.62
C LEU A 159 -11.14 6.76 -28.45
N VAL A 160 -10.92 5.61 -27.83
CA VAL A 160 -11.99 4.63 -27.54
C VAL A 160 -13.06 5.28 -26.65
N GLY A 161 -12.66 5.91 -25.55
CA GLY A 161 -13.62 6.57 -24.66
C GLY A 161 -14.39 7.73 -25.31
N PHE A 162 -13.80 8.41 -26.28
CA PHE A 162 -14.44 9.48 -27.04
C PHE A 162 -15.49 8.94 -28.03
N PHE A 163 -15.16 7.86 -28.76
CA PHE A 163 -16.00 7.33 -29.84
C PHE A 163 -17.05 6.30 -29.41
N VAL A 164 -16.81 5.52 -28.35
CA VAL A 164 -17.77 4.51 -27.89
C VAL A 164 -19.03 5.21 -27.37
N PRO A 165 -20.26 4.84 -27.78
CA PRO A 165 -21.50 5.47 -27.29
C PRO A 165 -21.68 5.19 -25.78
N ALA A 166 -22.04 6.22 -25.01
CA ALA A 166 -22.33 6.04 -23.59
C ALA A 166 -23.76 5.52 -23.44
N ALA A 167 -23.95 4.44 -22.70
CA ALA A 167 -25.28 3.82 -22.52
C ALA A 167 -26.27 4.72 -21.76
N GLY A 168 -25.78 5.74 -21.06
CA GLY A 168 -26.61 6.69 -20.33
C GLY A 168 -27.45 7.63 -21.21
N SER A 169 -27.08 7.88 -22.47
CA SER A 169 -27.76 8.90 -23.30
C SER A 169 -29.10 8.46 -23.90
N ASP A 170 -29.55 7.22 -23.66
CA ASP A 170 -30.82 6.73 -24.20
C ASP A 170 -32.01 7.30 -23.41
N SER A 171 -32.62 8.32 -24.02
CA SER A 171 -33.86 9.02 -23.65
C SER A 171 -35.10 8.16 -23.36
N GLY A 172 -35.00 6.83 -23.46
CA GLY A 172 -36.10 5.87 -23.23
C GLY A 172 -36.15 5.23 -21.85
N ALA A 173 -35.17 5.49 -20.98
CA ALA A 173 -35.20 5.00 -19.61
C ALA A 173 -35.75 6.09 -18.68
N ASN A 174 -37.03 5.99 -18.30
CA ASN A 174 -37.66 6.81 -17.26
C ASN A 174 -36.98 6.55 -15.89
N TRP A 175 -35.80 7.12 -15.69
CA TRP A 175 -35.18 7.22 -14.38
C TRP A 175 -35.70 8.51 -13.75
N ASP A 176 -36.72 8.37 -12.88
CA ASP A 176 -37.48 9.47 -12.28
C ASP A 176 -36.72 10.25 -11.20
N LEU A 177 -35.39 10.27 -11.26
CA LEU A 177 -34.51 10.86 -10.25
C LEU A 177 -33.65 11.93 -10.91
N ASP A 178 -33.95 13.18 -10.59
CA ASP A 178 -33.28 14.37 -11.14
C ASP A 178 -31.79 14.46 -10.77
N TYR A 179 -31.39 13.81 -9.67
CA TYR A 179 -29.99 13.59 -9.32
C TYR A 179 -29.19 12.93 -10.46
N PHE A 180 -29.73 11.88 -11.09
CA PHE A 180 -29.02 11.17 -12.16
C PHE A 180 -28.97 11.96 -13.47
N LYS A 181 -30.07 12.67 -13.81
CA LYS A 181 -30.10 13.53 -15.01
C LYS A 181 -29.02 14.61 -14.97
N ARG A 182 -28.74 15.19 -13.80
CA ARG A 182 -27.69 16.22 -13.62
C ARG A 182 -26.27 15.67 -13.82
N ILE A 183 -26.04 14.38 -13.55
CA ILE A 183 -24.73 13.73 -13.72
C ILE A 183 -24.47 13.36 -15.19
N LEU A 184 -25.52 13.14 -15.98
CA LEU A 184 -25.45 12.69 -17.37
C LEU A 184 -25.19 13.77 -18.43
N VAL A 185 -25.37 15.07 -18.13
CA VAL A 185 -25.09 16.14 -19.09
C VAL A 185 -23.56 16.24 -19.27
N GLN A 186 -23.04 15.77 -20.41
CA GLN A 186 -21.61 15.52 -20.58
C GLN A 186 -21.03 16.10 -21.89
N ASN A 187 -19.83 16.68 -21.79
CA ASN A 187 -18.97 16.97 -22.94
C ASN A 187 -18.17 15.72 -23.35
N ASN A 188 -17.98 15.48 -24.65
CA ASN A 188 -17.30 14.27 -25.16
C ASN A 188 -15.90 14.01 -24.53
N GLY A 189 -15.17 15.06 -24.12
CA GLY A 189 -13.89 14.91 -23.41
C GLY A 189 -14.02 14.33 -21.99
N GLN A 190 -15.05 14.71 -21.24
CA GLN A 190 -15.32 14.13 -19.91
C GLN A 190 -15.73 12.66 -20.01
N LYS A 191 -16.38 12.28 -21.12
CA LYS A 191 -16.77 10.90 -21.40
C LYS A 191 -15.56 10.01 -21.61
N ALA A 192 -14.59 10.49 -22.39
CA ALA A 192 -13.32 9.80 -22.60
C ALA A 192 -12.52 9.62 -21.30
N LEU A 193 -12.48 10.66 -20.46
CA LEU A 193 -11.83 10.60 -19.15
C LEU A 193 -12.52 9.59 -18.23
N ALA A 194 -13.85 9.61 -18.13
CA ALA A 194 -14.61 8.65 -17.33
C ALA A 194 -14.43 7.20 -17.82
N PHE A 195 -14.29 6.99 -19.13
CA PHE A 195 -13.97 5.68 -19.70
C PHE A 195 -12.58 5.19 -19.28
N ALA A 196 -11.55 6.04 -19.45
CA ALA A 196 -10.17 5.69 -19.08
C ALA A 196 -10.05 5.36 -17.60
N LEU A 197 -10.70 6.14 -16.73
CA LEU A 197 -10.71 5.87 -15.30
C LEU A 197 -11.53 4.64 -14.93
N GLY A 198 -12.69 4.43 -15.56
CA GLY A 198 -13.46 3.19 -15.40
C GLY A 198 -12.62 1.96 -15.73
N LEU A 199 -11.86 2.01 -16.83
CA LEU A 199 -10.93 0.93 -17.18
C LEU A 199 -9.83 0.75 -16.12
N LEU A 200 -9.20 1.82 -15.66
CA LEU A 200 -8.16 1.74 -14.62
C LEU A 200 -8.70 1.19 -13.29
N VAL A 201 -9.93 1.57 -12.90
CA VAL A 201 -10.64 1.00 -11.75
C VAL A 201 -10.85 -0.50 -11.97
N THR A 202 -11.32 -0.94 -13.14
CA THR A 202 -11.53 -2.38 -13.42
C THR A 202 -10.23 -3.18 -13.45
N LEU A 203 -9.12 -2.63 -13.96
CA LEU A 203 -7.81 -3.26 -13.88
C LEU A 203 -7.34 -3.34 -12.42
N GLY A 204 -7.59 -2.28 -11.65
CA GLY A 204 -7.39 -2.23 -10.22
C GLY A 204 -8.20 -3.27 -9.46
N THR A 205 -9.46 -3.51 -9.84
CA THR A 205 -10.33 -4.47 -9.14
C THR A 205 -9.82 -5.90 -9.32
N LEU A 206 -9.28 -6.25 -10.49
CA LEU A 206 -8.61 -7.55 -10.70
C LEU A 206 -7.42 -7.76 -9.76
N LEU A 207 -6.57 -6.73 -9.58
CA LEU A 207 -5.44 -6.79 -8.65
C LEU A 207 -5.92 -6.81 -7.19
N TYR A 208 -6.92 -6.01 -6.85
CA TYR A 208 -7.52 -5.91 -5.53
C TYR A 208 -8.11 -7.24 -5.05
N ILE A 209 -8.81 -7.96 -5.93
CA ILE A 209 -9.37 -9.29 -5.64
C ILE A 209 -8.29 -10.27 -5.20
N ILE A 210 -7.11 -10.24 -5.83
CA ILE A 210 -6.03 -11.20 -5.54
C ILE A 210 -5.20 -10.72 -4.34
N TYR A 211 -4.65 -9.51 -4.43
CA TYR A 211 -3.64 -9.03 -3.48
C TYR A 211 -4.26 -8.47 -2.21
N THR A 212 -5.27 -7.61 -2.32
CA THR A 212 -5.90 -6.99 -1.14
C THR A 212 -6.72 -8.01 -0.36
N ALA A 213 -7.43 -8.94 -1.02
CA ALA A 213 -8.17 -9.99 -0.32
C ALA A 213 -7.24 -10.92 0.46
N ALA A 214 -6.17 -11.41 -0.18
CA ALA A 214 -5.18 -12.25 0.47
C ALA A 214 -4.48 -11.50 1.61
N GLY A 215 -4.11 -10.24 1.36
CA GLY A 215 -3.48 -9.37 2.32
C GLY A 215 -4.33 -9.06 3.54
N LEU A 216 -5.63 -8.78 3.36
CA LEU A 216 -6.55 -8.49 4.47
C LEU A 216 -6.74 -9.72 5.37
N ALA A 217 -6.67 -10.93 4.81
CA ALA A 217 -6.66 -12.17 5.58
C ALA A 217 -5.30 -12.39 6.29
N LEU A 218 -4.18 -12.26 5.57
CA LEU A 218 -2.84 -12.60 6.05
C LEU A 218 -2.24 -11.57 7.01
N LEU A 219 -2.60 -10.30 6.90
CA LEU A 219 -2.07 -9.23 7.74
C LEU A 219 -2.30 -9.51 9.23
N PRO A 220 -3.54 -9.74 9.74
CA PRO A 220 -3.72 -10.06 11.15
C PRO A 220 -3.03 -11.37 11.56
N MET A 221 -3.03 -12.38 10.68
CA MET A 221 -2.36 -13.65 10.93
C MET A 221 -0.84 -13.47 11.07
N SER A 222 -0.23 -12.55 10.32
CA SER A 222 1.20 -12.28 10.42
C SER A 222 1.59 -11.64 11.76
N PHE A 223 0.66 -10.93 12.42
CA PHE A 223 0.86 -10.38 13.75
C PHE A 223 0.70 -11.44 14.84
N ILE A 224 -0.32 -12.31 14.72
CA ILE A 224 -0.63 -13.39 15.66
C ILE A 224 0.40 -14.51 15.60
N LYS A 225 0.68 -15.03 14.39
CA LYS A 225 1.58 -16.17 14.14
C LYS A 225 3.04 -15.75 13.96
N SER A 226 3.44 -14.62 14.54
CA SER A 226 4.77 -14.02 14.36
C SER A 226 5.94 -14.81 14.98
N ALA A 227 5.71 -16.02 15.49
CA ALA A 227 6.75 -16.96 15.87
C ALA A 227 6.74 -18.16 14.89
N PRO A 228 7.81 -18.41 14.12
CA PRO A 228 8.01 -19.73 13.54
C PRO A 228 8.04 -20.77 14.66
N SER A 229 7.51 -21.96 14.40
CA SER A 229 7.42 -23.07 15.37
C SER A 229 8.77 -23.52 15.95
N ILE A 230 9.87 -23.14 15.29
CA ILE A 230 11.23 -23.30 15.80
C ILE A 230 11.65 -21.94 16.33
N SER A 231 11.66 -21.80 17.65
CA SER A 231 12.30 -20.64 18.26
C SER A 231 13.77 -20.58 17.83
N ALA A 232 14.33 -19.40 17.55
CA ALA A 232 15.75 -19.24 17.26
C ALA A 232 16.66 -20.12 18.15
N PRO A 233 16.45 -20.21 19.48
CA PRO A 233 17.21 -21.15 20.32
C PRO A 233 17.04 -22.63 19.97
N GLN A 234 15.83 -23.10 19.66
CA GLN A 234 15.62 -24.49 19.19
C GLN A 234 16.25 -24.74 17.81
N LEU A 235 16.31 -23.72 16.94
CA LEU A 235 16.99 -23.84 15.66
C LEU A 235 18.48 -24.02 15.89
N THR A 236 19.08 -23.16 16.75
CA THR A 236 20.49 -23.23 17.15
C THR A 236 20.83 -24.60 17.74
N GLU A 237 20.01 -25.10 18.68
CA GLU A 237 20.22 -26.41 19.31
C GLU A 237 20.15 -27.55 18.30
N ASN A 238 19.14 -27.56 17.42
CA ASN A 238 19.00 -28.58 16.39
C ASN A 238 20.14 -28.53 15.37
N THR A 239 20.57 -27.34 14.94
CA THR A 239 21.71 -27.17 14.02
C THR A 239 23.03 -27.57 14.66
N ALA A 240 23.25 -27.22 15.93
CA ALA A 240 24.46 -27.58 16.66
C ALA A 240 24.55 -29.10 16.89
N ALA A 241 23.42 -29.74 17.22
CA ALA A 241 23.35 -31.19 17.35
C ALA A 241 23.62 -31.91 16.01
N ALA A 242 23.02 -31.43 14.91
CA ALA A 242 23.26 -31.97 13.57
C ALA A 242 24.73 -31.79 13.13
N LEU A 243 25.32 -30.63 13.41
CA LEU A 243 26.72 -30.33 13.10
C LEU A 243 27.68 -31.21 13.93
N GLY A 244 27.38 -31.43 15.21
CA GLY A 244 28.09 -32.38 16.05
C GLY A 244 28.06 -33.81 15.48
N GLN A 245 26.86 -34.28 15.08
CA GLN A 245 26.70 -35.60 14.47
C GLN A 245 27.45 -35.74 13.14
N ASN A 246 27.44 -34.70 12.30
CA ASN A 246 28.17 -34.70 11.03
C ASN A 246 29.69 -34.81 11.28
N ARG A 247 30.25 -33.98 12.17
CA ARG A 247 31.68 -34.04 12.55
C ARG A 247 32.08 -35.38 13.15
N GLU A 248 31.20 -36.00 13.93
CA GLU A 248 31.45 -37.34 14.48
C GLU A 248 31.48 -38.41 13.39
N ARG A 249 30.57 -38.35 12.41
CA ARG A 249 30.60 -39.24 11.24
C ARG A 249 31.84 -39.06 10.37
N GLN A 250 32.28 -37.81 10.15
CA GLN A 250 33.53 -37.53 9.46
C GLN A 250 34.71 -38.21 10.18
N ARG A 251 34.83 -38.02 11.50
CA ARG A 251 35.86 -38.68 12.33
C ARG A 251 35.79 -40.20 12.26
N GLN A 252 34.60 -40.80 12.29
CA GLN A 252 34.43 -42.25 12.18
C GLN A 252 34.89 -42.77 10.81
N LEU A 253 34.58 -42.05 9.72
CA LEU A 253 35.02 -42.39 8.36
C LEU A 253 36.52 -42.24 8.18
N GLU A 254 37.12 -41.20 8.75
CA GLU A 254 38.57 -40.99 8.76
C GLU A 254 39.28 -42.09 9.57
N MET A 255 38.79 -42.41 10.77
CA MET A 255 39.35 -43.49 11.60
C MET A 255 39.21 -44.86 10.95
N ARG A 256 38.08 -45.17 10.30
CA ARG A 256 37.87 -46.44 9.58
C ARG A 256 38.87 -46.62 8.44
N ASN A 257 39.29 -45.52 7.82
CA ASN A 257 40.22 -45.54 6.69
C ASN A 257 41.68 -45.27 7.10
N ALA A 258 41.94 -44.85 8.35
CA ALA A 258 43.27 -44.69 8.90
C ALA A 258 43.96 -46.07 9.03
N GLY A 259 45.05 -46.26 8.29
CA GLY A 259 45.82 -47.52 8.29
C GLY A 259 45.55 -48.45 7.11
N ARG A 260 44.69 -48.06 6.16
CA ARG A 260 44.47 -48.82 4.92
C ARG A 260 45.57 -48.51 3.89
N PRO A 261 46.33 -49.50 3.38
CA PRO A 261 47.46 -49.26 2.47
C PRO A 261 47.05 -48.71 1.10
N GLU A 262 45.82 -48.96 0.65
CA GLU A 262 45.26 -48.46 -0.61
C GLU A 262 44.58 -47.07 -0.48
N GLY A 263 44.59 -46.46 0.71
CA GLY A 263 43.90 -45.19 0.96
C GLY A 263 42.37 -45.33 1.08
N MET A 264 41.67 -44.19 0.99
CA MET A 264 40.20 -44.12 1.16
C MET A 264 39.46 -44.64 -0.07
N SER A 265 38.43 -45.46 0.13
CA SER A 265 37.62 -46.00 -0.96
C SER A 265 36.91 -44.88 -1.74
N SER A 266 36.65 -45.07 -3.04
CA SER A 266 35.96 -44.07 -3.86
C SER A 266 34.54 -43.74 -3.36
N LYS A 267 33.88 -44.70 -2.69
CA LYS A 267 32.58 -44.52 -2.04
C LYS A 267 32.72 -43.66 -0.78
N ASP A 268 33.68 -43.99 0.09
CA ASP A 268 33.95 -43.26 1.33
C ASP A 268 34.38 -41.83 1.06
N ARG A 269 35.14 -41.60 -0.03
CA ARG A 269 35.54 -40.26 -0.47
C ARG A 269 34.35 -39.40 -0.88
N ARG A 270 33.40 -39.96 -1.63
CA ARG A 270 32.15 -39.25 -2.01
C ARG A 270 31.28 -38.96 -0.80
N GLU A 271 31.21 -39.90 0.15
CA GLU A 271 30.47 -39.72 1.40
C GLU A 271 31.12 -38.63 2.26
N LEU A 272 32.45 -38.61 2.38
CA LEU A 272 33.19 -37.56 3.09
C LEU A 272 33.01 -36.20 2.42
N GLU A 273 33.10 -36.11 1.08
CA GLU A 273 32.84 -34.88 0.34
C GLU A 273 31.40 -34.38 0.56
N ALA A 274 30.42 -35.27 0.63
CA ALA A 274 29.03 -34.91 0.95
C ALA A 274 28.90 -34.39 2.39
N LEU A 275 29.53 -35.05 3.37
CA LEU A 275 29.52 -34.62 4.77
C LEU A 275 30.21 -33.27 4.95
N ILE A 276 31.32 -33.00 4.25
CA ILE A 276 32.01 -31.71 4.28
C ILE A 276 31.13 -30.59 3.70
N ARG A 277 30.39 -30.87 2.61
CA ARG A 277 29.42 -29.91 2.07
C ARG A 277 28.32 -29.62 3.07
N GLU A 278 27.77 -30.66 3.70
CA GLU A 278 26.75 -30.53 4.73
C GLU A 278 27.29 -29.76 5.96
N GLU A 279 28.52 -30.01 6.41
CA GLU A 279 29.14 -29.23 7.49
C GLU A 279 29.23 -27.75 7.16
N ARG A 280 29.61 -27.38 5.92
CA ARG A 280 29.63 -25.97 5.50
C ARG A 280 28.24 -25.35 5.60
N THR A 281 27.20 -26.06 5.15
CA THR A 281 25.81 -25.57 5.26
C THR A 281 25.36 -25.44 6.71
N LEU A 282 25.66 -26.42 7.57
CA LEU A 282 25.28 -26.40 8.98
C LEU A 282 26.04 -25.33 9.77
N THR A 283 27.32 -25.12 9.49
CA THR A 283 28.13 -24.07 10.11
C THR A 283 27.62 -22.69 9.71
N ARG A 284 27.17 -22.51 8.46
CA ARG A 284 26.51 -21.28 8.00
C ARG A 284 25.22 -21.03 8.78
N ARG A 285 24.36 -22.05 8.89
CA ARG A 285 23.11 -21.96 9.66
C ARG A 285 23.34 -21.66 11.14
N GLU A 286 24.37 -22.22 11.75
CA GLU A 286 24.75 -21.94 13.15
C GLU A 286 25.15 -20.47 13.33
N ARG A 287 25.96 -19.91 12.41
CA ARG A 287 26.33 -18.48 12.44
C ARG A 287 25.13 -17.57 12.31
N LEU A 288 24.22 -17.85 11.37
CA LEU A 288 22.99 -17.08 11.19
C LEU A 288 22.07 -17.17 12.42
N ALA A 289 21.97 -18.36 13.03
CA ALA A 289 21.19 -18.55 14.24
C ALA A 289 21.80 -17.79 15.43
N ALA A 290 23.13 -17.75 15.52
CA ALA A 290 23.86 -16.95 16.52
C ALA A 290 23.69 -15.43 16.29
N GLU A 291 23.78 -14.97 15.04
CA GLU A 291 23.53 -13.57 14.67
C GLU A 291 22.08 -13.15 14.99
N ALA A 292 21.11 -14.01 14.68
CA ALA A 292 19.69 -13.81 15.01
C ALA A 292 19.43 -13.80 16.53
N SER A 293 20.29 -14.48 17.31
CA SER A 293 20.24 -14.46 18.78
C SER A 293 20.87 -13.19 19.40
N GLY A 294 21.54 -12.38 18.58
CA GLY A 294 22.14 -11.10 18.98
C GLY A 294 23.54 -11.22 19.58
N ASP A 295 24.21 -12.36 19.38
CA ASP A 295 25.58 -12.56 19.83
C ASP A 295 26.54 -11.79 18.91
N GLY A 296 27.38 -10.91 19.47
CA GLY A 296 28.33 -10.08 18.71
C GLY A 296 27.84 -8.68 18.28
N HIS A 297 26.57 -8.32 18.48
CA HIS A 297 26.05 -6.97 18.13
C HIS A 297 26.14 -5.95 19.29
N SER A 298 26.09 -4.66 18.92
CA SER A 298 26.12 -3.51 19.83
C SER A 298 25.02 -3.57 20.89
N THR A 299 25.26 -2.97 22.06
CA THR A 299 24.31 -2.90 23.19
C THR A 299 22.92 -2.38 22.77
N ILE A 300 22.87 -1.52 21.74
CA ILE A 300 21.65 -0.95 21.17
C ILE A 300 20.75 -2.03 20.55
N TYR A 301 21.33 -2.98 19.81
CA TYR A 301 20.58 -4.09 19.20
C TYR A 301 20.00 -5.04 20.25
N ARG A 302 20.76 -5.31 21.33
CA ARG A 302 20.26 -6.09 22.47
C ARG A 302 19.12 -5.40 23.21
N VAL A 303 19.20 -4.07 23.38
CA VAL A 303 18.10 -3.27 23.94
C VAL A 303 16.88 -3.30 23.01
N TRP A 304 17.08 -3.20 21.70
CA TRP A 304 16.01 -3.32 20.70
C TRP A 304 15.30 -4.69 20.77
N LEU A 305 16.05 -5.79 20.87
CA LEU A 305 15.48 -7.13 21.03
C LEU A 305 14.63 -7.26 22.32
N LYS A 306 15.12 -6.70 23.44
CA LYS A 306 14.34 -6.64 24.69
C LYS A 306 13.08 -5.80 24.54
N LEU A 307 13.17 -4.66 23.84
CA LEU A 307 12.02 -3.81 23.53
C LEU A 307 10.99 -4.56 22.67
N CYS A 308 11.43 -5.27 21.63
CA CYS A 308 10.57 -6.11 20.80
C CYS A 308 9.90 -7.24 21.58
N ALA A 309 10.56 -7.80 22.60
CA ALA A 309 9.97 -8.80 23.48
C ALA A 309 8.84 -8.20 24.34
N VAL A 310 9.01 -6.97 24.86
CA VAL A 310 7.99 -6.25 25.63
C VAL A 310 6.79 -5.86 24.75
N PHE A 311 7.00 -5.51 23.49
CA PHE A 311 5.92 -5.18 22.54
C PHE A 311 5.22 -6.41 21.95
N ARG A 312 5.67 -7.64 22.25
CA ARG A 312 5.07 -8.88 21.74
C ARG A 312 3.60 -9.10 22.15
N PRO A 313 3.18 -8.92 23.42
CA PRO A 313 1.76 -8.99 23.80
C PRO A 313 0.93 -7.90 23.11
N ILE A 314 1.46 -6.69 22.94
CA ILE A 314 0.77 -5.60 22.23
C ILE A 314 0.60 -5.96 20.74
N LYS A 315 1.61 -6.55 20.11
CA LYS A 315 1.54 -7.04 18.73
C LYS A 315 0.48 -8.12 18.55
N LEU A 316 0.37 -9.05 19.50
CA LEU A 316 -0.64 -10.11 19.49
C LEU A 316 -2.05 -9.53 19.66
N LEU A 317 -2.25 -8.63 20.62
CA LEU A 317 -3.53 -7.94 20.81
C LEU A 317 -3.93 -7.14 19.56
N GLY A 318 -2.97 -6.43 18.96
CA GLY A 318 -3.16 -5.73 17.70
C GLY A 318 -3.56 -6.68 16.56
N GLY A 319 -2.92 -7.84 16.45
CA GLY A 319 -3.29 -8.87 15.49
C GLY A 319 -4.71 -9.40 15.68
N ILE A 320 -5.14 -9.65 16.92
CA ILE A 320 -6.52 -10.07 17.24
C ILE A 320 -7.53 -8.97 16.87
N LEU A 321 -7.23 -7.71 17.21
CA LEU A 321 -8.09 -6.57 16.87
C LEU A 321 -8.24 -6.41 15.35
N LEU A 322 -7.14 -6.52 14.61
CA LEU A 322 -7.15 -6.47 13.15
C LEU A 322 -7.90 -7.65 12.53
N LEU A 323 -7.85 -8.83 13.16
CA LEU A 323 -8.62 -10.01 12.73
C LEU A 323 -10.13 -9.77 12.90
N ILE A 324 -10.56 -9.29 14.06
CA ILE A 324 -11.96 -8.96 14.34
C ILE A 324 -12.45 -7.90 13.33
N LEU A 325 -11.66 -6.84 13.13
CA LEU A 325 -11.98 -5.78 12.18
C LEU A 325 -12.08 -6.31 10.73
N SER A 326 -11.17 -7.21 10.31
CA SER A 326 -11.21 -7.81 8.98
C SER A 326 -12.46 -8.66 8.76
N ILE A 327 -12.86 -9.44 9.76
CA ILE A 327 -14.12 -10.22 9.70
C ILE A 327 -15.33 -9.28 9.66
N LEU A 328 -15.32 -8.20 10.44
CA LEU A 328 -16.38 -7.21 10.46
C LEU A 328 -16.53 -6.53 9.09
N ILE A 329 -15.42 -6.15 8.44
CA ILE A 329 -15.39 -5.64 7.07
C ILE A 329 -15.98 -6.66 6.09
N TRP A 330 -15.54 -7.91 6.18
CA TRP A 330 -16.03 -8.98 5.30
C TRP A 330 -17.55 -9.18 5.43
N VAL A 331 -18.09 -9.24 6.66
CA VAL A 331 -19.52 -9.38 6.92
C VAL A 331 -20.29 -8.15 6.41
N SER A 332 -19.78 -6.95 6.66
CA SER A 332 -20.39 -5.70 6.21
C SER A 332 -20.50 -5.63 4.69
N MET A 333 -19.41 -5.99 3.98
CA MET A 333 -19.38 -6.03 2.52
C MET A 333 -20.35 -7.09 1.97
N LEU A 334 -20.43 -8.27 2.58
CA LEU A 334 -21.36 -9.33 2.15
C LEU A 334 -22.82 -8.88 2.28
N ILE A 335 -23.18 -8.27 3.41
CA ILE A 335 -24.53 -7.75 3.64
C ILE A 335 -24.90 -6.71 2.57
N THR A 336 -24.02 -5.75 2.31
CA THR A 336 -24.25 -4.72 1.30
C THR A 336 -24.31 -5.28 -0.11
N ALA A 337 -23.47 -6.26 -0.44
CA ALA A 337 -23.53 -6.93 -1.74
C ALA A 337 -24.85 -7.67 -1.96
N ILE A 338 -25.38 -8.33 -0.93
CA ILE A 338 -26.70 -8.99 -0.97
C ILE A 338 -27.82 -7.96 -1.10
N ASP A 339 -27.74 -6.86 -0.35
CA ASP A 339 -28.73 -5.78 -0.42
C ASP A 339 -28.79 -5.17 -1.84
N LYS A 340 -27.64 -4.79 -2.39
CA LYS A 340 -27.52 -4.28 -3.76
C LYS A 340 -27.98 -5.29 -4.82
N ALA A 341 -27.70 -6.57 -4.64
CA ALA A 341 -28.15 -7.62 -5.57
C ALA A 341 -29.67 -7.77 -5.62
N LYS A 342 -30.36 -7.59 -4.48
CA LYS A 342 -31.81 -7.77 -4.37
C LYS A 342 -32.61 -6.50 -4.63
N ASN A 343 -32.16 -5.37 -4.07
CA ASN A 343 -32.94 -4.14 -3.93
C ASN A 343 -32.46 -2.99 -4.83
N SER A 344 -31.48 -3.22 -5.73
CA SER A 344 -31.08 -2.18 -6.69
C SER A 344 -32.20 -1.86 -7.68
N ILE A 345 -32.46 -0.56 -7.86
CA ILE A 345 -33.55 -0.02 -8.70
C ILE A 345 -33.35 -0.43 -10.17
N CYS A 346 -32.08 -0.42 -10.60
CA CYS A 346 -31.70 -0.45 -12.01
C CYS A 346 -30.79 -1.64 -12.38
N LYS A 347 -30.47 -2.51 -11.42
CA LYS A 347 -29.64 -3.74 -11.58
C LYS A 347 -28.42 -3.50 -12.49
N GLN A 348 -28.25 -4.30 -13.54
CA GLN A 348 -27.12 -4.21 -14.46
C GLN A 348 -27.10 -2.91 -15.29
N ARG A 349 -28.24 -2.24 -15.51
CA ARG A 349 -28.32 -1.05 -16.38
C ARG A 349 -27.68 0.19 -15.77
N CYS A 350 -27.43 0.20 -14.46
CA CYS A 350 -26.79 1.30 -13.75
C CYS A 350 -25.60 0.85 -12.89
N GLY A 351 -25.13 -0.40 -13.04
CA GLY A 351 -24.06 -0.92 -12.19
C GLY A 351 -24.46 -1.15 -10.73
N TYR A 352 -25.70 -1.57 -10.46
CA TYR A 352 -26.21 -1.95 -9.13
C TYR A 352 -26.17 -0.84 -8.06
N ILE A 353 -26.48 0.40 -8.47
CA ILE A 353 -26.68 1.53 -7.56
C ILE A 353 -27.94 1.31 -6.70
N LEU A 354 -27.88 1.69 -5.43
CA LEU A 354 -28.92 1.42 -4.43
C LEU A 354 -29.44 2.73 -3.85
N GLY A 355 -30.74 3.00 -4.06
CA GLY A 355 -31.35 4.25 -3.60
C GLY A 355 -31.35 4.41 -2.06
N HIS A 356 -31.64 3.34 -1.32
CA HIS A 356 -31.63 3.34 0.14
C HIS A 356 -31.16 1.98 0.68
N ILE A 357 -30.48 2.01 1.82
CA ILE A 357 -30.02 0.80 2.51
C ILE A 357 -31.23 0.15 3.18
N ASN A 358 -31.52 -1.11 2.82
CA ASN A 358 -32.64 -1.87 3.40
C ASN A 358 -32.18 -2.81 4.51
N ILE A 359 -30.92 -3.23 4.50
CA ILE A 359 -30.38 -4.20 5.46
C ILE A 359 -29.36 -3.52 6.37
N PHE A 360 -29.45 -3.79 7.68
CA PHE A 360 -28.53 -3.24 8.67
C PHE A 360 -27.06 -3.53 8.31
N GLN A 361 -26.26 -2.48 8.22
CA GLN A 361 -24.85 -2.57 7.86
C GLN A 361 -23.94 -2.18 9.06
N PRO A 362 -23.15 -3.11 9.63
CA PRO A 362 -22.40 -2.88 10.86
C PRO A 362 -21.37 -1.75 10.80
N ILE A 363 -20.57 -1.68 9.73
CA ILE A 363 -19.51 -0.65 9.63
C ILE A 363 -20.10 0.75 9.55
N ASN A 364 -21.13 0.94 8.73
CA ASN A 364 -21.79 2.23 8.61
C ASN A 364 -22.41 2.66 9.95
N TRP A 365 -23.00 1.73 10.71
CA TRP A 365 -23.46 2.03 12.07
C TRP A 365 -22.31 2.46 12.99
N ILE A 366 -21.16 1.77 12.97
CA ILE A 366 -19.98 2.16 13.77
C ILE A 366 -19.52 3.57 13.42
N PHE A 367 -19.45 3.90 12.13
CA PHE A 367 -19.05 5.24 11.69
C PHE A 367 -20.02 6.32 12.19
N LEU A 368 -21.32 6.11 11.99
CA LEU A 368 -22.35 7.05 12.43
C LEU A 368 -22.37 7.23 13.97
N GLU A 369 -22.15 6.15 14.73
CA GLU A 369 -22.08 6.23 16.19
C GLU A 369 -20.81 6.93 16.66
N SER A 370 -19.66 6.62 16.04
CA SER A 370 -18.37 7.26 16.35
C SER A 370 -18.37 8.76 16.04
N ALA A 371 -19.19 9.20 15.08
CA ALA A 371 -19.27 10.59 14.68
C ALA A 371 -19.92 11.51 15.73
N LYS A 372 -20.59 10.93 16.74
CA LYS A 372 -21.05 11.69 17.92
C LYS A 372 -19.89 12.29 18.71
N ALA A 373 -18.71 11.68 18.63
CA ALA A 373 -17.48 12.16 19.25
C ALA A 373 -16.53 12.71 18.17
N PHE A 374 -16.67 13.99 17.82
CA PHE A 374 -15.80 14.64 16.84
C PHE A 374 -14.34 14.69 17.33
N PRO A 375 -13.30 14.34 16.53
CA PRO A 375 -13.29 13.89 15.12
C PRO A 375 -12.97 12.38 14.94
N VAL A 376 -13.50 11.51 15.80
CA VAL A 376 -13.12 10.09 15.87
C VAL A 376 -13.46 9.35 14.58
N ASP A 377 -14.60 9.65 13.96
CA ASP A 377 -15.09 9.01 12.73
C ASP A 377 -14.15 9.22 11.54
N TYR A 378 -13.59 10.42 11.37
CA TYR A 378 -12.62 10.69 10.32
C TYR A 378 -11.28 9.98 10.53
N VAL A 379 -10.83 9.88 11.78
CA VAL A 379 -9.64 9.10 12.13
C VAL A 379 -9.88 7.62 11.85
N LEU A 380 -11.05 7.08 12.21
CA LEU A 380 -11.43 5.71 11.89
C LEU A 380 -11.50 5.47 10.38
N MET A 381 -11.98 6.43 9.59
CA MET A 381 -12.04 6.31 8.13
C MET A 381 -10.62 6.30 7.54
N ALA A 382 -9.74 7.18 8.01
CA ALA A 382 -8.33 7.17 7.63
C ALA A 382 -7.66 5.82 8.00
N LEU A 383 -7.92 5.28 9.19
CA LEU A 383 -7.39 3.98 9.62
C LEU A 383 -7.94 2.82 8.78
N LEU A 384 -9.23 2.84 8.43
CA LEU A 384 -9.84 1.84 7.55
C LEU A 384 -9.16 1.86 6.17
N VAL A 385 -8.98 3.04 5.61
CA VAL A 385 -8.34 3.24 4.33
C VAL A 385 -6.87 2.76 4.36
N LEU A 386 -6.12 3.12 5.41
CA LEU A 386 -4.75 2.65 5.62
C LEU A 386 -4.67 1.13 5.88
N LEU A 387 -5.70 0.52 6.46
CA LEU A 387 -5.80 -0.93 6.61
C LEU A 387 -5.89 -1.61 5.24
N PHE A 388 -6.74 -1.13 4.33
CA PHE A 388 -6.81 -1.67 2.97
C PHE A 388 -5.50 -1.48 2.19
N PHE A 389 -4.85 -0.32 2.35
CA PHE A 389 -3.55 -0.05 1.74
C PHE A 389 -2.45 -0.99 2.28
N SER A 390 -2.31 -1.10 3.60
CA SER A 390 -1.32 -2.00 4.24
C SER A 390 -1.61 -3.48 4.00
N SER A 391 -2.88 -3.85 3.88
CA SER A 391 -3.30 -5.18 3.42
C SER A 391 -2.82 -5.44 2.01
N SER A 392 -2.98 -4.47 1.09
CA SER A 392 -2.49 -4.60 -0.30
C SER A 392 -0.98 -4.78 -0.36
N ILE A 393 -0.22 -4.02 0.43
CA ILE A 393 1.24 -4.18 0.57
C ILE A 393 1.60 -5.58 1.07
N THR A 394 0.94 -6.06 2.14
CA THR A 394 1.14 -7.41 2.69
C THR A 394 0.78 -8.49 1.65
N GLY A 395 -0.28 -8.26 0.88
CA GLY A 395 -0.70 -9.13 -0.21
C GLY A 395 0.36 -9.25 -1.29
N ILE A 396 0.86 -8.13 -1.82
CA ILE A 396 1.91 -8.14 -2.84
C ILE A 396 3.21 -8.75 -2.29
N ALA A 397 3.56 -8.48 -1.02
CA ALA A 397 4.75 -9.06 -0.39
C ALA A 397 4.68 -10.59 -0.23
N THR A 398 3.52 -11.11 0.18
CA THR A 398 3.34 -12.56 0.45
C THR A 398 3.07 -13.36 -0.83
N VAL A 399 2.25 -12.83 -1.72
CA VAL A 399 1.92 -13.46 -3.01
C VAL A 399 3.11 -13.30 -3.97
N GLY A 400 3.78 -12.14 -3.97
CA GLY A 400 4.77 -11.77 -4.98
C GLY A 400 4.12 -11.28 -6.27
N ILE A 401 4.85 -10.56 -7.11
CA ILE A 401 4.36 -10.07 -8.40
C ILE A 401 4.32 -11.26 -9.37
N ARG A 402 3.10 -11.68 -9.72
CA ARG A 402 2.87 -12.78 -10.66
C ARG A 402 2.29 -12.28 -11.98
N PHE A 403 2.72 -12.90 -13.06
CA PHE A 403 2.01 -12.86 -14.33
C PHE A 403 1.37 -14.24 -14.55
N LEU A 404 0.05 -14.28 -14.43
CA LEU A 404 -0.73 -15.52 -14.37
C LEU A 404 -0.23 -16.43 -13.24
N TRP A 405 0.46 -17.52 -13.60
CA TRP A 405 0.97 -18.55 -12.68
C TRP A 405 2.45 -18.38 -12.34
N ILE A 406 3.18 -17.55 -13.09
CA ILE A 406 4.64 -17.41 -12.98
C ILE A 406 4.96 -16.22 -12.07
N ARG A 407 5.80 -16.45 -11.06
CA ARG A 407 6.32 -15.38 -10.18
C ARG A 407 7.46 -14.68 -10.90
N ILE A 408 7.29 -13.41 -11.22
CA ILE A 408 8.32 -12.58 -11.87
C ILE A 408 9.23 -11.98 -10.81
N PHE A 409 8.64 -11.33 -9.78
CA PHE A 409 9.41 -10.70 -8.72
C PHE A 409 8.88 -11.09 -7.34
N GLN A 410 9.81 -11.36 -6.42
CA GLN A 410 9.51 -11.55 -5.01
C GLN A 410 9.89 -10.28 -4.25
N ILE A 411 8.91 -9.73 -3.53
CA ILE A 411 9.14 -8.55 -2.71
C ILE A 411 9.61 -9.01 -1.32
N ARG A 412 10.88 -8.76 -1.02
CA ARG A 412 11.52 -9.01 0.27
C ARG A 412 12.07 -7.69 0.85
N LYS A 413 12.01 -7.55 2.17
CA LYS A 413 12.57 -6.38 2.87
C LYS A 413 14.08 -6.30 2.64
N GLY A 414 14.57 -5.14 2.22
CA GLY A 414 15.99 -4.88 1.97
C GLY A 414 16.58 -5.60 0.76
N ARG A 415 15.78 -6.31 -0.03
CA ARG A 415 16.22 -7.12 -1.16
C ARG A 415 15.28 -7.00 -2.37
N THR A 416 14.41 -5.98 -2.42
CA THR A 416 13.62 -5.73 -3.63
C THR A 416 14.43 -4.97 -4.67
N PRO A 417 14.52 -5.49 -5.91
CA PRO A 417 15.16 -4.75 -6.98
C PRO A 417 14.35 -3.48 -7.31
N PRO A 418 14.99 -2.39 -7.76
CA PRO A 418 14.32 -1.11 -8.01
C PRO A 418 13.17 -1.20 -9.03
N GLN A 419 13.30 -2.09 -10.02
CA GLN A 419 12.27 -2.37 -11.02
C GLN A 419 11.01 -2.98 -10.41
N ALA A 420 11.16 -3.97 -9.53
CA ALA A 420 10.05 -4.58 -8.82
C ALA A 420 9.34 -3.56 -7.92
N LEU A 421 10.10 -2.63 -7.32
CA LEU A 421 9.52 -1.54 -6.54
C LEU A 421 8.63 -0.64 -7.41
N LEU A 422 9.09 -0.25 -8.61
CA LEU A 422 8.29 0.54 -9.56
C LEU A 422 7.04 -0.19 -10.05
N ILE A 423 7.13 -1.49 -10.34
CA ILE A 423 5.95 -2.27 -10.74
C ILE A 423 4.97 -2.37 -9.55
N ALA A 424 5.48 -2.58 -8.34
CA ALA A 424 4.66 -2.62 -7.14
C ALA A 424 3.95 -1.29 -6.88
N THR A 425 4.59 -0.13 -7.13
CA THR A 425 3.92 1.17 -7.00
C THR A 425 2.78 1.35 -8.01
N VAL A 426 2.95 0.92 -9.27
CA VAL A 426 1.87 0.94 -10.27
C VAL A 426 0.72 0.00 -9.86
N MET A 427 1.04 -1.20 -9.38
CA MET A 427 0.01 -2.12 -8.89
C MET A 427 -0.76 -1.54 -7.70
N LEU A 428 -0.07 -0.94 -6.74
CA LEU A 428 -0.70 -0.26 -5.61
C LEU A 428 -1.57 0.92 -6.07
N ALA A 429 -1.14 1.68 -7.08
CA ALA A 429 -1.92 2.76 -7.65
C ALA A 429 -3.26 2.29 -8.22
N LEU A 430 -3.23 1.22 -9.00
CA LEU A 430 -4.44 0.63 -9.57
C LEU A 430 -5.34 0.05 -8.48
N ILE A 431 -4.76 -0.68 -7.51
CA ILE A 431 -5.51 -1.24 -6.37
C ILE A 431 -6.21 -0.14 -5.57
N ILE A 432 -5.58 1.03 -5.39
CA ILE A 432 -6.16 2.17 -4.67
C ILE A 432 -7.45 2.67 -5.32
N LEU A 433 -7.51 2.73 -6.64
CA LEU A 433 -8.74 3.11 -7.36
C LEU A 433 -9.88 2.14 -7.04
N ALA A 434 -9.56 0.83 -7.00
CA ALA A 434 -10.51 -0.20 -6.60
C ALA A 434 -10.89 -0.14 -5.11
N ILE A 435 -9.96 0.20 -4.21
CA ILE A 435 -10.24 0.40 -2.78
C ILE A 435 -11.22 1.56 -2.60
N ASN A 436 -11.04 2.69 -3.30
CA ASN A 436 -11.97 3.83 -3.23
C ASN A 436 -13.38 3.40 -3.66
N TYR A 437 -13.49 2.63 -4.74
CA TYR A 437 -14.76 2.03 -5.14
C TYR A 437 -15.34 1.12 -4.05
N ALA A 438 -14.56 0.16 -3.54
CA ALA A 438 -15.02 -0.80 -2.55
C ALA A 438 -15.47 -0.12 -1.25
N ILE A 439 -14.72 0.87 -0.76
CA ILE A 439 -15.08 1.61 0.46
C ILE A 439 -16.39 2.38 0.24
N ALA A 440 -16.45 3.18 -0.82
CA ALA A 440 -17.58 4.07 -1.09
C ALA A 440 -18.86 3.33 -1.50
N ASN A 441 -18.77 2.14 -2.08
CA ASN A 441 -19.94 1.41 -2.58
C ASN A 441 -20.34 0.17 -1.78
N LEU A 442 -19.42 -0.45 -1.03
CA LEU A 442 -19.65 -1.73 -0.36
C LEU A 442 -19.35 -1.70 1.15
N VAL A 443 -18.26 -1.08 1.57
CA VAL A 443 -17.82 -1.14 2.99
C VAL A 443 -18.65 -0.22 3.87
N ALA A 444 -18.89 1.02 3.45
CA ALA A 444 -19.64 2.01 4.22
C ALA A 444 -20.38 3.01 3.30
N PRO A 445 -21.28 2.55 2.41
CA PRO A 445 -21.80 3.39 1.34
C PRO A 445 -22.46 4.68 1.82
N GLN A 446 -23.37 4.60 2.79
CA GLN A 446 -24.09 5.78 3.26
C GLN A 446 -23.16 6.82 3.91
N TYR A 447 -22.27 6.40 4.81
CA TYR A 447 -21.29 7.29 5.43
C TYR A 447 -20.26 7.82 4.41
N SER A 448 -19.82 7.04 3.44
CA SER A 448 -18.88 7.52 2.41
C SER A 448 -19.50 8.50 1.40
N ILE A 449 -20.80 8.37 1.12
CA ILE A 449 -21.51 9.25 0.19
C ILE A 449 -21.93 10.54 0.89
N TYR A 450 -22.61 10.46 2.03
CA TYR A 450 -23.22 11.63 2.69
C TYR A 450 -22.60 11.97 4.05
N GLY A 451 -21.72 11.14 4.59
CA GLY A 451 -21.16 11.35 5.93
C GLY A 451 -22.23 11.27 7.01
N THR A 452 -22.27 12.29 7.87
CA THR A 452 -23.22 12.39 9.00
C THR A 452 -24.46 13.21 8.67
N GLN A 453 -24.65 13.57 7.39
CA GLN A 453 -25.73 14.45 6.98
C GLN A 453 -27.10 13.77 7.14
N THR A 454 -28.02 14.52 7.73
CA THR A 454 -29.43 14.18 7.91
C THR A 454 -30.29 15.32 7.35
N TYR A 455 -31.54 15.01 7.03
CA TYR A 455 -32.53 15.99 6.63
C TYR A 455 -33.83 15.78 7.40
N CYS A 456 -34.60 16.84 7.53
CA CYS A 456 -35.85 16.82 8.28
C CYS A 456 -37.04 16.58 7.33
N THR A 457 -37.87 15.58 7.65
CA THR A 457 -39.10 15.24 6.91
C THR A 457 -40.38 15.72 7.61
N ALA A 458 -40.24 16.57 8.63
CA ALA A 458 -41.39 17.04 9.40
C ALA A 458 -42.33 17.87 8.50
N PRO A 459 -43.66 17.69 8.60
CA PRO A 459 -44.61 18.48 7.80
C PRO A 459 -44.40 19.98 7.99
N HIS A 460 -44.19 20.70 6.89
CA HIS A 460 -43.87 22.13 6.88
C HIS A 460 -44.74 22.89 5.88
N HIS A 461 -44.83 24.22 6.02
CA HIS A 461 -45.56 25.05 5.08
C HIS A 461 -44.73 25.25 3.80
N PRO A 462 -45.38 25.35 2.62
CA PRO A 462 -44.66 25.59 1.37
C PRO A 462 -43.76 26.84 1.45
N GLY A 463 -42.44 26.64 1.31
CA GLY A 463 -41.44 27.71 1.36
C GLY A 463 -40.68 27.84 2.70
N GLU A 464 -41.06 27.09 3.73
CA GLU A 464 -40.32 26.99 4.98
C GLU A 464 -39.25 25.89 4.90
N VAL A 465 -38.10 26.09 5.57
CA VAL A 465 -37.07 25.04 5.67
C VAL A 465 -37.44 24.13 6.84
N PRO A 466 -37.71 22.83 6.62
CA PRO A 466 -38.09 21.92 7.69
C PRO A 466 -36.99 21.81 8.75
N ASN A 467 -37.37 21.93 10.02
CA ASN A 467 -36.46 21.85 11.15
C ASN A 467 -36.98 20.85 12.20
N CYS A 468 -36.16 19.87 12.54
CA CYS A 468 -36.53 18.76 13.41
C CYS A 468 -36.17 18.99 14.89
N LYS A 469 -35.90 20.24 15.32
CA LYS A 469 -35.51 20.58 16.69
C LYS A 469 -36.44 19.98 17.76
N ASP A 470 -37.75 20.14 17.59
CA ASP A 470 -38.76 19.69 18.55
C ASP A 470 -39.40 18.35 18.14
N ARG A 471 -38.94 17.75 17.03
CA ARG A 471 -39.48 16.52 16.44
C ARG A 471 -38.36 15.65 15.88
N PRO A 472 -37.50 15.06 16.74
CA PRO A 472 -36.39 14.23 16.31
C PRO A 472 -36.83 12.95 15.56
N ASP A 473 -38.09 12.52 15.73
CA ASP A 473 -38.64 11.33 15.07
C ASP A 473 -38.73 11.46 13.53
N TYR A 474 -38.72 12.68 13.01
CA TYR A 474 -38.76 12.98 11.57
C TYR A 474 -37.37 13.18 10.95
N LEU A 475 -36.31 12.95 11.72
CA LEU A 475 -34.94 13.08 11.27
C LEU A 475 -34.52 11.82 10.50
N VAL A 476 -34.23 11.98 9.20
CA VAL A 476 -33.86 10.88 8.31
C VAL A 476 -32.45 11.11 7.78
N GLN A 477 -31.72 10.02 7.55
CA GLN A 477 -30.38 10.09 6.97
C GLN A 477 -30.44 10.31 5.45
N CYS A 478 -29.47 11.05 4.91
CA CYS A 478 -29.36 11.21 3.47
C CYS A 478 -29.06 9.87 2.77
N SER A 479 -29.72 9.62 1.63
CA SER A 479 -29.60 8.38 0.83
C SER A 479 -29.91 8.66 -0.64
N GLU A 480 -29.28 7.99 -1.60
CA GLU A 480 -29.32 8.31 -3.05
C GLU A 480 -30.73 8.37 -3.69
N GLY A 481 -31.75 7.72 -3.11
CA GLY A 481 -33.16 7.87 -3.48
C GLY A 481 -33.83 9.10 -2.86
N LEU A 482 -33.22 10.28 -2.99
CA LEU A 482 -33.71 11.51 -2.36
C LEU A 482 -34.98 12.05 -3.04
N GLU A 483 -35.93 12.51 -2.21
CA GLU A 483 -36.98 13.45 -2.60
C GLU A 483 -36.37 14.84 -2.87
N ASP A 484 -37.03 15.67 -3.68
CA ASP A 484 -36.53 16.99 -4.12
C ASP A 484 -36.15 17.94 -2.97
N GLU A 485 -36.81 17.80 -1.82
CA GLU A 485 -36.54 18.59 -0.63
C GLU A 485 -35.21 18.21 0.02
N ALA A 486 -34.87 16.93 -0.01
CA ALA A 486 -33.65 16.41 0.60
C ALA A 486 -32.41 16.81 -0.21
N LEU A 487 -32.54 17.04 -1.53
CA LEU A 487 -31.46 17.56 -2.38
C LEU A 487 -30.98 18.97 -1.99
N LYS A 488 -31.79 19.75 -1.27
CA LYS A 488 -31.40 21.08 -0.78
C LYS A 488 -30.46 21.02 0.43
N VAL A 489 -30.51 19.92 1.20
CA VAL A 489 -29.74 19.76 2.45
C VAL A 489 -28.61 18.74 2.27
N CYS A 490 -28.85 17.64 1.58
CA CYS A 490 -27.90 16.56 1.42
C CYS A 490 -26.93 16.83 0.27
N THR A 491 -25.66 17.02 0.59
CA THR A 491 -24.59 17.19 -0.41
C THR A 491 -23.71 15.93 -0.46
N PRO A 492 -23.66 15.19 -1.58
CA PRO A 492 -22.80 14.01 -1.69
C PRO A 492 -21.32 14.39 -1.75
N SER A 493 -20.46 13.45 -1.38
CA SER A 493 -19.00 13.56 -1.54
C SER A 493 -18.61 13.61 -3.01
N ILE A 494 -17.51 14.31 -3.31
CA ILE A 494 -16.99 14.39 -4.69
C ILE A 494 -16.54 13.01 -5.17
N MET A 495 -15.97 12.19 -4.28
CA MET A 495 -15.64 10.80 -4.59
C MET A 495 -16.88 10.01 -5.05
N ALA A 496 -17.99 10.10 -4.33
CA ALA A 496 -19.21 9.40 -4.68
C ALA A 496 -19.79 9.92 -6.01
N GLU A 497 -19.81 11.24 -6.23
CA GLU A 497 -20.23 11.84 -7.51
C GLU A 497 -19.42 11.26 -8.68
N PHE A 498 -18.10 11.11 -8.48
CA PHE A 498 -17.20 10.59 -9.51
C PHE A 498 -17.42 9.11 -9.83
N LEU A 499 -17.52 8.26 -8.80
CA LEU A 499 -17.73 6.82 -8.95
C LEU A 499 -19.14 6.53 -9.52
N ASN A 500 -20.17 7.22 -9.03
CA ASN A 500 -21.53 7.10 -9.54
C ASN A 500 -21.61 7.58 -11.00
N ARG A 501 -20.89 8.65 -11.36
CA ARG A 501 -20.78 9.10 -12.75
C ARG A 501 -20.16 8.04 -13.66
N ILE A 502 -19.07 7.39 -13.24
CA ILE A 502 -18.42 6.33 -14.04
C ILE A 502 -19.36 5.13 -14.22
N THR A 503 -19.97 4.65 -13.13
CA THR A 503 -20.84 3.47 -13.14
C THR A 503 -22.11 3.67 -13.95
N ILE A 504 -22.70 4.87 -13.96
CA ILE A 504 -23.89 5.18 -14.76
C ILE A 504 -23.54 5.39 -16.23
N THR A 505 -22.45 6.11 -16.52
CA THR A 505 -22.02 6.37 -17.90
C THR A 505 -21.60 5.07 -18.61
N TRP A 506 -20.95 4.18 -17.85
CA TRP A 506 -20.41 2.90 -18.30
C TRP A 506 -20.89 1.75 -17.41
N PRO A 507 -22.15 1.28 -17.56
CA PRO A 507 -22.74 0.25 -16.69
C PRO A 507 -21.97 -1.07 -16.69
N PHE A 508 -21.26 -1.38 -17.77
CA PHE A 508 -20.39 -2.56 -17.85
C PHE A 508 -19.32 -2.56 -16.76
N PHE A 509 -18.62 -1.45 -16.56
CA PHE A 509 -17.59 -1.35 -15.52
C PHE A 509 -18.22 -1.49 -14.13
N GLY A 510 -19.34 -0.80 -13.87
CA GLY A 510 -20.04 -0.92 -12.59
C GLY A 510 -20.53 -2.33 -12.28
N ALA A 511 -21.04 -3.06 -13.28
CA ALA A 511 -21.45 -4.45 -13.11
C ALA A 511 -20.25 -5.38 -12.83
N LEU A 512 -19.14 -5.21 -13.56
CA LEU A 512 -17.91 -5.97 -13.33
C LEU A 512 -17.36 -5.71 -11.92
N ASP A 513 -17.22 -4.45 -11.54
CA ASP A 513 -16.69 -4.05 -10.24
C ASP A 513 -17.58 -4.50 -9.08
N PHE A 514 -18.90 -4.58 -9.28
CA PHE A 514 -19.85 -5.15 -8.32
C PHE A 514 -19.67 -6.66 -8.16
N TRP A 515 -19.66 -7.43 -9.26
CA TRP A 515 -19.49 -8.88 -9.19
C TRP A 515 -18.10 -9.30 -8.69
N ALA A 516 -17.08 -8.50 -9.00
CA ALA A 516 -15.73 -8.65 -8.47
C ALA A 516 -15.68 -8.68 -6.93
N GLN A 517 -16.63 -8.03 -6.24
CA GLN A 517 -16.69 -8.04 -4.77
C GLN A 517 -17.00 -9.44 -4.21
N PHE A 518 -17.83 -10.23 -4.89
CA PHE A 518 -18.05 -11.63 -4.49
C PHE A 518 -16.79 -12.48 -4.65
N ALA A 519 -16.01 -12.23 -5.72
CA ALA A 519 -14.72 -12.89 -5.90
C ALA A 519 -13.72 -12.49 -4.80
N PHE A 520 -13.66 -11.20 -4.44
CA PHE A 520 -12.86 -10.72 -3.30
C PHE A 520 -13.24 -11.44 -2.00
N LEU A 521 -14.54 -11.51 -1.67
CA LEU A 521 -15.02 -12.20 -0.47
C LEU A 521 -14.68 -13.70 -0.48
N GLY A 522 -14.77 -14.35 -1.63
CA GLY A 522 -14.41 -15.76 -1.82
C GLY A 522 -12.91 -16.02 -1.63
N ILE A 523 -12.05 -15.22 -2.25
CA ILE A 523 -10.58 -15.36 -2.08
C ILE A 523 -10.18 -15.07 -0.64
N PHE A 524 -10.73 -14.02 -0.03
CA PHE A 524 -10.50 -13.75 1.40
C PHE A 524 -10.84 -14.98 2.25
N LEU A 525 -12.00 -15.60 2.04
CA LEU A 525 -12.42 -16.76 2.82
C LEU A 525 -11.48 -17.96 2.62
N VAL A 526 -11.08 -18.25 1.38
CA VAL A 526 -10.12 -19.32 1.09
C VAL A 526 -8.78 -19.06 1.78
N VAL A 527 -8.22 -17.86 1.66
CA VAL A 527 -6.93 -17.49 2.28
C VAL A 527 -7.04 -17.45 3.80
N PHE A 528 -8.15 -16.97 4.35
CA PHE A 528 -8.40 -16.93 5.78
C PHE A 528 -8.48 -18.33 6.39
N VAL A 529 -9.30 -19.22 5.82
CA VAL A 529 -9.47 -20.59 6.28
C VAL A 529 -8.16 -21.38 6.14
N THR A 530 -7.52 -21.33 4.96
CA THR A 530 -6.23 -22.00 4.76
C THR A 530 -5.15 -21.44 5.68
N GLY A 531 -5.13 -20.13 5.90
CA GLY A 531 -4.22 -19.46 6.80
C GLY A 531 -4.44 -19.81 8.26
N LEU A 532 -5.67 -20.10 8.72
CA LEU A 532 -5.94 -20.58 10.08
C LEU A 532 -5.31 -21.96 10.31
N PHE A 533 -5.52 -22.90 9.38
CA PHE A 533 -5.03 -24.28 9.51
C PHE A 533 -3.55 -24.47 9.16
N ARG A 534 -3.00 -23.65 8.25
CA ARG A 534 -1.59 -23.78 7.84
C ARG A 534 -0.70 -23.11 8.87
N MET A 535 0.21 -23.89 9.47
CA MET A 535 1.28 -23.35 10.29
C MET A 535 2.35 -22.70 9.38
N PRO A 536 2.90 -21.53 9.75
CA PRO A 536 4.01 -20.94 9.03
C PRO A 536 5.21 -21.89 9.13
N LYS A 537 5.62 -22.45 8.00
CA LYS A 537 6.87 -23.21 7.89
C LYS A 537 7.98 -22.22 7.58
N LEU A 538 9.09 -22.32 8.32
CA LEU A 538 10.32 -21.60 8.01
C LEU A 538 10.90 -22.24 6.74
N ASN A 539 11.04 -21.47 5.65
CA ASN A 539 11.66 -21.97 4.44
C ASN A 539 13.18 -21.88 4.61
N MET A 540 13.84 -23.01 4.86
CA MET A 540 15.29 -23.05 5.09
C MET A 540 16.08 -22.66 3.84
N ASP A 541 15.53 -22.96 2.65
CA ASP A 541 16.19 -22.65 1.38
C ASP A 541 16.32 -21.14 1.16
N ASP A 542 15.30 -20.35 1.55
CA ASP A 542 15.35 -18.89 1.46
C ASP A 542 16.40 -18.30 2.42
N ILE A 543 16.57 -18.90 3.61
CA ILE A 543 17.57 -18.46 4.60
C ILE A 543 18.98 -18.77 4.10
N ASP A 544 19.17 -19.95 3.51
CA ASP A 544 20.46 -20.34 2.95
C ASP A 544 20.82 -19.44 1.74
N GLU A 545 19.86 -19.13 0.85
CA GLU A 545 20.05 -18.20 -0.28
C GLU A 545 20.39 -16.78 0.22
N ASP A 546 19.64 -16.26 1.19
CA ASP A 546 19.86 -14.92 1.73
C ASP A 546 21.28 -14.77 2.32
N ALA A 547 21.76 -15.82 2.98
CA ALA A 547 23.09 -15.89 3.58
C ALA A 547 24.22 -16.01 2.55
N GLU A 548 24.00 -16.72 1.45
CA GLU A 548 24.97 -16.76 0.35
C GLU A 548 25.17 -15.37 -0.26
N VAL A 549 24.09 -14.63 -0.47
CA VAL A 549 24.15 -13.26 -0.97
C VAL A 549 24.86 -12.32 0.02
N ASP A 550 24.59 -12.44 1.33
CA ASP A 550 25.28 -11.62 2.35
C ASP A 550 26.79 -11.92 2.39
N GLU A 551 27.20 -13.19 2.21
CA GLU A 551 28.61 -13.60 2.13
C GLU A 551 29.27 -13.01 0.87
N GLU A 552 28.60 -13.07 -0.28
CA GLU A 552 29.07 -12.45 -1.53
C GLU A 552 29.22 -10.93 -1.38
N GLU A 553 28.24 -10.25 -0.78
CA GLU A 553 28.33 -8.81 -0.48
C GLU A 553 29.51 -8.50 0.45
N GLY A 554 29.71 -9.30 1.50
CA GLY A 554 30.83 -9.17 2.42
C GLY A 554 32.19 -9.37 1.73
N LEU A 555 32.29 -10.38 0.87
CA LEU A 555 33.50 -10.69 0.10
C LEU A 555 33.81 -9.57 -0.90
N LEU A 556 32.81 -9.06 -1.63
CA LEU A 556 32.98 -7.94 -2.55
C LEU A 556 33.36 -6.65 -1.80
N ALA A 557 32.74 -6.36 -0.66
CA ALA A 557 33.06 -5.20 0.16
C ALA A 557 34.46 -5.27 0.79
N SER A 558 34.93 -6.47 1.13
CA SER A 558 36.31 -6.70 1.61
C SER A 558 37.32 -6.60 0.47
N THR A 559 36.97 -7.09 -0.73
CA THR A 559 37.81 -7.04 -1.92
C THR A 559 37.94 -5.61 -2.43
N GLY A 560 36.87 -4.81 -2.46
CA GLY A 560 36.92 -3.39 -2.83
C GLY A 560 37.78 -2.54 -1.88
N ARG A 561 37.73 -2.82 -0.57
CA ARG A 561 38.63 -2.18 0.41
C ARG A 561 40.09 -2.60 0.24
N ARG A 562 40.34 -3.88 -0.03
CA ARG A 562 41.68 -4.40 -0.27
C ARG A 562 42.25 -3.84 -1.58
N PHE A 563 41.46 -3.81 -2.65
CA PHE A 563 41.85 -3.25 -3.94
C PHE A 563 42.11 -1.74 -3.84
N GLY A 564 41.27 -0.99 -3.11
CA GLY A 564 41.49 0.44 -2.83
C GLY A 564 42.76 0.71 -2.03
N ALA A 565 43.07 -0.13 -1.03
CA ALA A 565 44.31 -0.03 -0.26
C ALA A 565 45.54 -0.37 -1.12
N THR A 566 45.46 -1.44 -1.92
CA THR A 566 46.57 -1.85 -2.82
C THR A 566 46.78 -0.80 -3.92
N TRP A 567 45.71 -0.20 -4.44
CA TRP A 567 45.78 0.87 -5.45
C TRP A 567 46.34 2.18 -4.89
N GLN A 568 46.02 2.52 -3.64
CA GLN A 568 46.60 3.68 -2.94
C GLN A 568 48.10 3.51 -2.67
N ASP A 569 48.54 2.28 -2.36
CA ASP A 569 49.96 1.94 -2.24
C ASP A 569 50.68 1.97 -3.60
N ILE A 570 50.06 1.47 -4.68
CA ILE A 570 50.65 1.47 -6.03
C ILE A 570 50.73 2.88 -6.63
N THR A 571 49.74 3.74 -6.36
CA THR A 571 49.70 5.13 -6.88
C THR A 571 50.46 6.13 -6.00
N GLY A 572 51.08 5.69 -4.89
CA GLY A 572 51.94 6.51 -4.05
C GLY A 572 51.26 7.68 -3.34
N ARG A 573 49.92 7.73 -3.31
CA ARG A 573 49.14 8.77 -2.61
C ARG A 573 48.89 8.39 -1.16
N SER A 574 49.96 8.18 -0.38
CA SER A 574 49.82 8.21 1.07
C SER A 574 49.62 9.67 1.50
N LYS A 575 48.48 9.98 2.13
CA LYS A 575 48.30 11.27 2.80
C LYS A 575 49.32 11.33 3.95
N SER A 576 50.39 12.10 3.76
CA SER A 576 51.30 12.51 4.84
C SER A 576 50.46 13.16 5.96
N LYS A 577 50.27 12.43 7.06
CA LYS A 577 49.77 12.98 8.32
C LYS A 577 50.97 13.62 9.01
N ASN A 578 51.04 14.95 8.97
CA ASN A 578 51.91 15.74 9.85
C ASN A 578 51.59 15.37 11.31
N TYR A 579 52.48 14.62 11.94
CA TYR A 579 52.54 14.51 13.39
C TYR A 579 53.47 15.62 13.88
N GLY A 580 52.89 16.63 14.54
CA GLY A 580 53.62 17.76 15.11
C GLY A 580 54.54 17.30 16.23
N THR A 581 55.82 17.65 16.10
CA THR A 581 56.80 17.65 17.19
C THR A 581 56.42 18.76 18.17
N GLN A 582 56.00 18.37 19.38
CA GLN A 582 55.79 19.28 20.49
C GLN A 582 57.11 19.41 21.26
N GLU A 583 57.74 20.58 21.15
CA GLU A 583 58.82 21.03 22.03
C GLU A 583 58.38 20.95 23.50
N SER A 584 59.11 20.19 24.30
CA SER A 584 59.06 20.28 25.77
C SER A 584 60.50 20.37 26.29
N GLY A 585 60.73 21.40 27.10
CA GLY A 585 62.03 21.97 27.39
C GLY A 585 62.96 21.09 28.22
N HIS A 586 64.26 21.24 27.94
CA HIS A 586 65.33 20.83 28.83
C HIS A 586 65.84 22.04 29.62
N GLY A 587 65.62 22.02 30.94
CA GLY A 587 66.42 22.76 31.91
C GLY A 587 67.47 21.84 32.53
N ALA A 588 68.74 22.19 32.33
CA ALA A 588 69.92 21.87 33.16
C ALA A 588 70.97 22.94 32.76
N GLY A 589 71.37 23.89 33.60
CA GLY A 589 72.41 23.72 34.62
C GLY A 589 73.71 23.24 33.96
N SER A 590 74.85 23.94 33.88
CA SER A 590 75.46 24.97 34.74
C SER A 590 76.80 25.40 34.09
N SER A 591 77.23 26.63 34.37
CA SER A 591 78.64 27.08 34.58
C SER A 591 79.74 26.67 33.58
N GLU A 592 80.37 27.65 32.93
CA GLU A 592 81.71 28.16 33.29
C GLU A 592 82.20 29.20 32.27
N THR A 593 82.73 30.30 32.82
CA THR A 593 83.64 31.35 32.29
C THR A 593 83.29 32.13 31.04
#